data_AF-A0A9D5Y0M1-F1
#
_entry.id   AF-A0A9D5Y0M1-F1
#
_cell.length_a   1.000
_cell.length_b   1.000
_cell.length_c   1.000
_cell.angle_alpha   90.00
_cell.angle_beta   90.00
_cell.angle_gamma   90.00
#
_symmetry.space_group_name_H-M   'P 1'
#
loop_
_entity.id
_entity.type
_entity.pdbx_description
1 polymer ?
#
loop_
_entity_poly.entity_id
_entity_poly.type
_entity_poly.pdbx_seq_one_letter_code
_entity_poly.pdbx_strand_id
1 'polypeptide(L)' 'MNELAFGLTYALPALGAALGVGFIGAGALNALGRNPEKLSEIRTLMITAIVFADSLAIIGIIVAIIAKFL' A
#
# COMPACT_ATOMS: atom_id res chain seq x y z
N MET A 1 7.89 -13.76 -23.02
CA MET A 1 8.33 -12.47 -22.43
C MET A 1 7.16 -11.57 -22.02
N ASN A 2 6.04 -11.57 -22.76
CA ASN A 2 4.87 -10.71 -22.46
C ASN A 2 4.16 -11.06 -21.13
N GLU A 3 4.06 -12.34 -20.76
CA GLU A 3 3.43 -12.74 -19.50
C GLU A 3 4.25 -12.34 -18.26
N LEU A 4 5.59 -12.39 -18.37
CA LEU A 4 6.49 -11.94 -17.32
C LEU A 4 6.38 -10.42 -17.13
N ALA A 5 6.35 -9.67 -18.23
CA ALA A 5 6.14 -8.22 -18.20
C ALA A 5 4.80 -7.87 -17.53
N PHE A 6 3.70 -8.55 -17.90
CA PHE A 6 2.38 -8.38 -17.28
C PHE A 6 2.40 -8.67 -15.77
N GLY A 7 3.03 -9.76 -15.33
CA GLY A 7 3.14 -10.09 -13.91
C GLY A 7 3.93 -9.03 -13.12
N LEU A 8 5.00 -8.49 -13.71
CA LEU A 8 5.83 -7.45 -13.09
C LEU A 8 5.12 -6.10 -12.96
N THR A 9 4.22 -5.76 -13.90
CA THR A 9 3.42 -4.51 -13.86
C THR A 9 2.58 -4.41 -12.59
N TYR A 10 2.12 -5.54 -12.05
CA TYR A 10 1.39 -5.58 -10.77
C TYR A 10 2.33 -5.81 -9.58
N ALA A 11 3.27 -6.76 -9.70
CA ALA A 11 4.10 -7.18 -8.57
C ALA A 11 4.96 -6.04 -8.01
N LEU A 12 5.46 -5.13 -8.87
CA LEU A 12 6.30 -4.00 -8.44
C LEU A 12 5.51 -2.97 -7.60
N PRO A 13 4.37 -2.43 -8.06
CA PRO A 13 3.52 -1.57 -7.23
C PRO A 13 3.02 -2.25 -5.95
N ALA A 14 2.61 -3.52 -6.03
CA ALA A 14 2.13 -4.27 -4.87
C ALA A 14 3.21 -4.44 -3.79
N LEU A 15 4.45 -4.71 -4.20
CA LEU A 15 5.60 -4.77 -3.29
C LEU A 15 5.85 -3.41 -2.62
N GLY A 16 5.81 -2.33 -3.40
CA GLY A 16 5.96 -0.97 -2.88
C GLY A 16 4.88 -0.61 -1.85
N ALA A 17 3.62 -0.94 -2.13
CA ALA A 17 2.51 -0.75 -1.20
C ALA A 17 2.67 -1.60 0.07
N ALA A 18 3.01 -2.89 -0.05
CA ALA A 18 3.22 -3.76 1.09
C ALA A 18 4.31 -3.24 2.04
N LEU A 19 5.44 -2.76 1.49
CA LEU A 19 6.49 -2.13 2.28
C LEU A 19 6.02 -0.82 2.92
N GLY A 20 5.34 0.05 2.16
CA GLY A 20 4.79 1.31 2.66
C GLY A 20 3.82 1.09 3.82
N VAL A 21 2.87 0.16 3.69
CA VAL A 21 1.93 -0.23 4.74
C VAL A 21 2.66 -0.78 5.96
N GLY A 22 3.69 -1.61 5.76
CA GLY A 22 4.55 -2.10 6.85
C GLY A 22 5.20 -0.97 7.65
N PHE A 23 5.77 0.04 6.97
CA PHE A 23 6.37 1.20 7.63
C PHE A 23 5.33 2.07 8.35
N ILE A 24 4.17 2.30 7.73
CA ILE A 24 3.06 3.05 8.33
C ILE A 24 2.58 2.35 9.61
N GLY A 25 2.37 1.04 9.56
CA GLY A 25 1.95 0.23 10.70
C GLY A 25 2.97 0.25 11.83
N ALA A 26 4.26 0.08 11.52
CA ALA A 26 5.33 0.17 12.53
C ALA A 26 5.40 1.55 13.17
N GLY A 27 5.26 2.62 12.39
CA GLY A 27 5.20 4.00 12.90
C GLY A 27 4.00 4.24 13.81
N ALA A 28 2.83 3.75 13.41
CA ALA A 28 1.60 3.87 14.19
C ALA A 28 1.68 3.11 15.53
N LEU A 29 2.23 1.89 15.53
CA LEU A 29 2.41 1.10 16.75
C LEU A 29 3.42 1.75 17.71
N ASN A 30 4.52 2.30 17.20
CA ASN A 30 5.47 3.06 18.01
C ASN A 30 4.84 4.32 18.62
N ALA A 31 4.06 5.06 17.83
CA ALA A 31 3.35 6.25 18.31
C ALA A 31 2.31 5.88 19.40
N LEU A 32 1.60 4.78 19.20
CA LEU A 32 0.60 4.27 20.14
C LEU A 32 1.24 3.80 21.45
N GLY A 33 2.36 3.08 21.39
CA GLY A 33 3.10 2.64 22.58
C GLY A 33 3.60 3.80 23.44
N ARG A 34 3.87 4.97 22.84
CA ARG A 34 4.25 6.19 23.55
C ARG A 34 3.06 7.01 24.03
N ASN A 35 1.92 6.91 23.36
CA ASN A 35 0.72 7.71 23.63
C ASN A 35 -0.55 6.84 23.50
N PRO A 36 -0.82 5.95 24.48
CA PRO A 36 -1.95 5.02 24.39
C PRO A 36 -3.31 5.72 24.34
N GLU A 37 -3.42 6.92 24.93
CA GLU A 37 -4.63 7.74 24.94
C GLU A 37 -5.04 8.24 23.54
N LYS A 38 -4.10 8.30 22.59
CA LYS A 38 -4.32 8.83 21.23
C LYS A 38 -4.66 7.75 20.19
N LEU A 39 -5.11 6.57 20.63
CA LEU A 39 -5.41 5.45 19.74
C LEU A 39 -6.33 5.82 18.56
N SER A 40 -7.40 6.59 18.81
CA SER A 40 -8.37 6.96 17.78
C SER A 40 -7.75 7.84 16.68
N GLU A 41 -6.99 8.87 17.08
CA GLU A 41 -6.30 9.77 16.14
C GLU A 41 -5.23 9.03 15.34
N ILE A 42 -4.41 8.22 16.02
CA ILE A 42 -3.35 7.43 15.38
C ILE A 42 -3.95 6.43 14.38
N ARG A 43 -5.03 5.73 14.75
CA ARG A 43 -5.72 4.81 13.85
C ARG A 43 -6.27 5.53 12.62
N THR A 44 -6.83 6.72 12.81
CA THR A 44 -7.38 7.52 11.70
C THR A 44 -6.28 7.90 10.72
N LEU A 45 -5.17 8.47 11.20
CA LEU A 45 -4.01 8.82 10.38
C LEU A 45 -3.39 7.60 9.69
N MET A 46 -3.26 6.48 10.42
CA MET A 46 -2.75 5.22 9.89
C MET A 46 -3.59 4.70 8.73
N ILE A 47 -4.92 4.62 8.91
CA ILE A 47 -5.83 4.15 7.85
C ILE A 47 -5.77 5.09 6.64
N THR A 48 -5.79 6.41 6.85
CA THR A 48 -5.67 7.38 5.75
C THR A 48 -4.37 7.17 4.97
N ALA A 49 -3.24 7.01 5.65
CA ALA A 49 -1.95 6.76 5.02
C ALA A 49 -1.92 5.42 4.25
N ILE A 50 -2.51 4.36 4.82
CA ILE A 50 -2.62 3.04 4.16
C ILE A 50 -3.44 3.15 2.86
N VAL A 51 -4.58 3.83 2.88
CA VAL A 51 -5.43 4.00 1.69
C VAL A 51 -4.68 4.73 0.57
N PHE A 52 -3.90 5.76 0.90
CA PHE A 52 -3.05 6.44 -0.08
C PHE A 52 -1.94 5.54 -0.61
N ALA A 53 -1.31 4.74 0.24
CA ALA A 53 -0.29 3.78 -0.19
C ALA A 53 -0.86 2.70 -1.13
N ASP A 54 -2.03 2.16 -0.81
CA ASP A 54 -2.70 1.13 -1.62
C ASP A 54 -3.23 1.66 -2.96
N SER A 55 -3.56 2.96 -3.04
CA SER A 55 -4.05 3.57 -4.29
C SER A 55 -3.05 3.40 -5.44
N LEU A 56 -1.75 3.41 -5.16
CA LEU A 56 -0.70 3.18 -6.15
C LEU A 56 -0.66 1.73 -6.64
N ALA A 57 -0.93 0.76 -5.77
CA ALA A 57 -1.02 -0.66 -6.15
C ALA A 57 -2.26 -0.94 -7.00
N ILE A 58 -3.39 -0.31 -6.67
CA ILE A 58 -4.63 -0.42 -7.45
C ILE A 58 -4.42 0.09 -8.89
N ILE A 59 -3.73 1.23 -9.06
CA ILE A 59 -3.37 1.74 -10.40
C ILE A 59 -2.55 0.70 -11.17
N GLY A 60 -1.60 0.01 -10.51
CA GLY A 60 -0.82 -1.07 -11.10
C GLY A 60 -1.67 -2.24 -11.62
N ILE A 61 -2.68 -2.68 -10.87
CA ILE A 61 -3.64 -3.71 -11.30
C ILE A 61 -4.41 -3.24 -12.54
N ILE A 62 -4.91 -2.00 -12.52
CA ILE A 62 -5.69 -1.44 -13.64
C ILE A 62 -4.84 -1.40 -14.92
N VAL A 63 -3.60 -0.90 -14.83
CA VAL A 63 -2.67 -0.86 -15.97
C VAL A 63 -2.34 -2.26 -16.47
N ALA A 64 -2.10 -3.22 -15.57
CA ALA A 64 -1.86 -4.60 -15.95
C ALA A 64 -3.05 -5.15 -16.75
N ILE A 65 -4.28 -5.06 -16.22
CA ILE A 65 -5.50 -5.51 -16.89
C ILE A 65 -5.64 -4.84 -18.26
N ILE A 66 -5.50 -3.53 -18.35
CA ILE A 66 -5.55 -2.80 -19.63
C ILE A 66 -4.55 -3.38 -20.62
N ALA A 67 -3.29 -3.57 -20.21
CA ALA A 67 -2.23 -4.09 -21.08
C ALA A 67 -2.41 -5.56 -21.53
N LYS A 68 -3.30 -6.33 -20.89
CA LYS A 68 -3.61 -7.72 -21.27
C LYS A 68 -4.79 -7.84 -22.23
N PHE A 69 -5.72 -6.89 -22.20
CA PHE A 69 -6.98 -6.96 -22.97
C PHE A 69 -7.04 -5.98 -24.15
N LEU A 70 -6.17 -4.96 -24.18
CA LEU A 70 -5.88 -4.13 -25.37
C LEU A 70 -4.67 -4.67 -26.13
#